data_AF-A0ABD0MGV8-F1
#
_entry.id   AF-A0ABD0MGV8-F1
#
_cell.length_a   1.000
_cell.length_b   1.000
_cell.length_c   1.000
_cell.angle_alpha   90.00
_cell.angle_beta   90.00
_cell.angle_gamma   90.00
#
_symmetry.space_group_name_H-M   'P 1'
#
loop_
_entity.id
_entity.type
_entity.pdbx_description
1 polymer ?
#
loop_
_entity_poly.entity_id
_entity_poly.type
_entity_poly.pdbx_seq_one_letter_code
_entity_poly.pdbx_strand_id
1 'polypeptide(L)'
;MYVETISSGAVPCVENAVIAMAKIENEAAVKEGLEVYQSEMEKLKNSFPLELKDLTSKHQHVKSMATQTFKKRSFRDTDGKNLKSLEEKISKLFDGYQCQNKQASKRRSEDLLSSLSAPMMEKLKQGFYARPGGYDLFCKDLEDIKKKYSSQANKEFMAEEVLEEFLKQKYVNSTAILQADMQLTEKEKNIKEEKEKAALLKQEIKSKEEKQRQLEQKFEAERQSNEERMRQMKKMEEEMRLQRKEAEQAMDRKLREQAALLEHSFKEKTDRMGQEMDDFKRQSAAAEFFRANQMAAMMENRRIMEEMYAMRMQEMTLSPENKGRGTRKKKK
;
A
#
# COMPACT_ATOMS: atom_id res chain seq x y z
N MET A 1 -6.69 16.09 -21.04
CA MET A 1 -7.23 16.38 -19.69
C MET A 1 -7.59 17.85 -19.45
N TYR A 2 -6.68 18.78 -19.12
CA TYR A 2 -7.06 20.19 -18.85
C TYR A 2 -7.85 20.84 -20.00
N VAL A 3 -7.39 20.64 -21.24
CA VAL A 3 -8.03 21.17 -22.45
C VAL A 3 -9.42 20.55 -22.70
N GLU A 4 -9.59 19.24 -22.46
CA GLU A 4 -10.90 18.58 -22.56
C GLU A 4 -11.88 19.04 -21.47
N THR A 5 -11.42 19.20 -20.22
CA THR A 5 -12.27 19.65 -19.11
C THR A 5 -12.76 21.10 -19.31
N ILE A 6 -11.91 21.96 -19.86
CA ILE A 6 -12.28 23.32 -20.29
C ILE A 6 -13.27 23.27 -21.46
N SER A 7 -13.05 22.36 -22.42
CA SER A 7 -13.93 22.20 -23.60
C SER A 7 -15.33 21.67 -23.23
N SER A 8 -15.46 20.96 -22.10
CA SER A 8 -16.74 20.50 -21.55
C SER A 8 -17.40 21.50 -20.58
N GLY A 9 -16.84 22.70 -20.40
CA GLY A 9 -17.36 23.73 -19.49
C GLY A 9 -17.17 23.46 -17.99
N ALA A 10 -16.34 22.49 -17.62
CA ALA A 10 -16.06 22.16 -16.22
C ALA A 10 -14.78 22.87 -15.73
N VAL A 11 -14.73 23.24 -14.45
CA VAL A 11 -13.55 23.91 -13.86
C VAL A 11 -12.42 22.89 -13.65
N PRO A 12 -11.23 23.10 -14.24
CA PRO A 12 -10.11 22.20 -14.03
C PRO A 12 -9.58 22.32 -12.61
N CYS A 13 -9.60 21.23 -11.84
CA CYS A 13 -8.97 21.18 -10.52
C CYS A 13 -7.71 20.29 -10.54
N VAL A 14 -6.68 20.73 -9.83
CA VAL A 14 -5.39 20.01 -9.71
C VAL A 14 -5.59 18.62 -9.11
N GLU A 15 -6.55 18.48 -8.20
CA GLU A 15 -6.88 17.21 -7.57
C GLU A 15 -7.40 16.17 -8.58
N ASN A 16 -8.30 16.55 -9.49
CA ASN A 16 -8.77 15.67 -10.55
C ASN A 16 -7.63 15.27 -11.48
N ALA A 17 -6.73 16.21 -11.82
CA ALA A 17 -5.55 15.90 -12.62
C ALA A 17 -4.64 14.88 -11.95
N VAL A 18 -4.39 15.02 -10.64
CA VAL A 18 -3.60 14.07 -9.86
C VAL A 18 -4.27 12.69 -9.79
N ILE A 19 -5.59 12.62 -9.62
CA ILE A 19 -6.34 11.35 -9.63
C ILE A 19 -6.23 10.65 -10.99
N ALA A 20 -6.40 11.39 -12.09
CA ALA A 20 -6.29 10.83 -13.43
C ALA A 20 -4.87 10.33 -13.73
N MET A 21 -3.83 11.09 -13.35
CA MET A 21 -2.44 10.66 -13.48
C MET A 21 -2.16 9.41 -12.64
N ALA A 22 -2.66 9.35 -11.40
CA ALA A 22 -2.51 8.17 -10.54
C ALA A 22 -3.12 6.92 -11.19
N LYS A 23 -4.30 7.05 -11.81
CA LYS A 23 -4.92 5.94 -12.54
C LYS A 23 -4.04 5.45 -13.69
N ILE A 24 -3.55 6.36 -14.54
CA ILE A 24 -2.71 6.02 -15.69
C ILE A 24 -1.40 5.36 -15.25
N GLU A 25 -0.69 5.95 -14.29
CA GLU A 25 0.58 5.40 -13.82
C GLU A 25 0.41 4.09 -13.06
N ASN A 26 -0.66 3.93 -12.27
CA ASN A 26 -0.92 2.65 -11.59
C ASN A 26 -1.28 1.54 -12.59
N GLU A 27 -2.05 1.84 -13.64
CA GLU A 27 -2.31 0.88 -14.73
C GLU A 27 -1.03 0.49 -15.47
N ALA A 28 -0.14 1.46 -15.74
CA ALA A 28 1.17 1.20 -16.33
C ALA A 28 2.07 0.39 -15.40
N ALA A 29 2.09 0.69 -14.10
CA ALA A 29 2.84 -0.03 -13.08
C ALA A 29 2.40 -1.51 -12.99
N VAL A 30 1.09 -1.80 -13.09
CA VAL A 30 0.59 -3.19 -13.14
C VAL A 30 1.14 -3.91 -14.37
N LYS A 31 1.12 -3.27 -15.55
CA LYS A 31 1.65 -3.88 -16.78
C LYS A 31 3.15 -4.16 -16.66
N GLU A 32 3.92 -3.17 -16.21
CA GLU A 32 5.38 -3.29 -16.06
C GLU A 32 5.75 -4.39 -15.05
N GLY A 33 5.05 -4.46 -13.91
CA GLY A 33 5.22 -5.54 -12.94
C GLY A 33 4.94 -6.93 -13.53
N LEU A 34 3.91 -7.06 -14.37
CA LEU A 34 3.59 -8.31 -15.06
C LEU A 34 4.62 -8.69 -16.10
N GLU A 35 5.15 -7.72 -16.86
CA GLU A 35 6.19 -7.96 -17.86
C GLU A 35 7.47 -8.49 -17.19
N VAL A 36 7.87 -7.91 -16.06
CA VAL A 36 8.99 -8.44 -15.24
C VAL A 36 8.69 -9.86 -14.78
N TYR A 37 7.48 -10.11 -14.26
CA TYR A 37 7.11 -11.45 -13.81
C TYR A 37 7.16 -12.50 -14.93
N GLN A 38 6.53 -12.20 -16.07
CA GLN A 38 6.46 -13.10 -17.22
C GLN A 38 7.84 -13.35 -17.83
N SER A 39 8.65 -12.31 -18.01
CA SER A 39 9.99 -12.48 -18.60
C SER A 39 10.90 -13.38 -17.77
N GLU A 40 10.88 -13.26 -16.45
CA GLU A 40 11.67 -14.12 -15.57
C GLU A 40 11.09 -15.55 -15.48
N MET A 41 9.76 -15.71 -15.45
CA MET A 41 9.14 -17.04 -15.44
C MET A 41 9.30 -17.79 -16.77
N GLU A 42 9.28 -17.11 -17.92
CA GLU A 42 9.58 -17.74 -19.21
C GLU A 42 11.04 -18.19 -19.31
N LYS A 43 11.99 -17.48 -18.71
CA LYS A 43 13.37 -17.96 -18.60
C LYS A 43 13.42 -19.25 -17.77
N LEU A 44 12.72 -19.27 -16.63
CA LEU A 44 12.67 -20.43 -15.74
C LEU A 44 12.07 -21.67 -16.40
N LYS A 45 11.07 -21.48 -17.28
CA LYS A 45 10.39 -22.55 -18.01
C LYS A 45 11.33 -23.42 -18.85
N ASN A 46 12.47 -22.88 -19.30
CA ASN A 46 13.48 -23.67 -20.03
C ASN A 46 14.13 -24.77 -19.17
N SER A 47 14.02 -24.68 -17.84
CA SER A 47 14.55 -25.66 -16.90
C SER A 47 13.51 -26.66 -16.43
N PHE A 48 12.29 -26.65 -16.97
CA PHE A 48 11.26 -27.63 -16.60
C PHE A 48 11.66 -29.05 -17.06
N PRO A 49 11.32 -30.09 -16.29
CA PRO A 49 10.60 -30.05 -15.01
C PRO A 49 11.47 -29.73 -13.79
N LEU A 50 10.91 -29.00 -12.84
CA LEU A 50 11.50 -28.65 -11.54
C LEU A 50 10.72 -29.27 -10.37
N GLU A 51 11.39 -29.46 -9.23
CA GLU A 51 10.73 -29.79 -7.97
C GLU A 51 9.79 -28.66 -7.53
N LEU A 52 8.69 -29.00 -6.83
CA LEU A 52 7.68 -28.03 -6.43
C LEU A 52 8.25 -26.92 -5.53
N LYS A 53 9.16 -27.29 -4.62
CA LYS A 53 9.82 -26.35 -3.70
C LYS A 53 10.64 -25.31 -4.45
N ASP A 54 11.41 -25.76 -5.45
CA ASP A 54 12.24 -24.87 -6.27
C ASP A 54 11.39 -23.94 -7.12
N LEU A 55 10.36 -24.49 -7.77
CA LEU A 55 9.41 -23.71 -8.57
C LEU A 55 8.71 -22.64 -7.72
N THR A 56 8.27 -23.00 -6.51
CA THR A 56 7.58 -22.09 -5.59
C THR A 56 8.54 -21.03 -5.04
N SER A 57 9.77 -21.40 -4.69
CA SER A 57 10.80 -20.45 -4.23
C SER A 57 11.12 -19.42 -5.31
N LYS A 58 11.31 -19.85 -6.56
CA LYS A 58 11.53 -18.96 -7.70
C LYS A 58 10.32 -18.06 -7.95
N HIS A 59 9.11 -18.60 -7.89
CA HIS A 59 7.88 -17.81 -7.98
C HIS A 59 7.83 -16.69 -6.95
N GLN A 60 8.11 -16.98 -5.67
CA GLN A 60 8.10 -15.95 -4.62
C GLN A 60 9.14 -14.86 -4.87
N HIS A 61 10.34 -15.24 -5.30
CA HIS A 61 11.39 -14.29 -5.65
C HIS A 61 10.96 -13.34 -6.79
N VAL A 62 10.46 -13.91 -7.89
CA VAL A 62 10.03 -13.14 -9.06
C VAL A 62 8.78 -12.30 -8.75
N LYS A 63 7.84 -12.83 -7.96
CA LYS A 63 6.69 -12.07 -7.45
C LYS A 63 7.14 -10.85 -6.64
N SER A 64 8.14 -11.02 -5.77
CA SER A 64 8.70 -9.90 -5.00
C SER A 64 9.32 -8.82 -5.90
N MET A 65 10.07 -9.23 -6.93
CA MET A 65 10.62 -8.29 -7.93
C MET A 65 9.53 -7.53 -8.69
N ALA A 66 8.47 -8.22 -9.12
CA ALA A 66 7.33 -7.61 -9.81
C ALA A 66 6.62 -6.60 -8.90
N THR A 67 6.37 -6.95 -7.64
CA THR A 67 5.78 -6.06 -6.64
C THR A 67 6.68 -4.85 -6.35
N GLN A 68 8.00 -5.03 -6.29
CA GLN A 68 8.93 -3.93 -6.09
C GLN A 68 8.94 -2.98 -7.29
N THR A 69 8.88 -3.52 -8.51
CA THR A 69 8.80 -2.74 -9.75
C THR A 69 7.50 -1.93 -9.78
N PHE A 70 6.38 -2.56 -9.45
CA PHE A 70 5.10 -1.87 -9.28
C PHE A 70 5.21 -0.72 -8.27
N LYS A 71 5.72 -0.98 -7.07
CA LYS A 71 5.82 0.02 -5.98
C LYS A 71 6.69 1.23 -6.36
N LYS A 72 7.68 1.06 -7.24
CA LYS A 72 8.55 2.17 -7.71
C LYS A 72 7.81 3.15 -8.63
N ARG A 73 6.82 2.67 -9.37
CA ARG A 73 6.07 3.46 -10.36
C ARG A 73 4.69 3.88 -9.87
N SER A 74 4.05 3.04 -9.07
CA SER A 74 2.71 3.29 -8.54
C SER A 74 2.70 4.47 -7.58
N PHE A 75 1.65 5.28 -7.62
CA PHE A 75 1.41 6.31 -6.62
C PHE A 75 -0.09 6.49 -6.35
N ARG A 76 -0.43 6.87 -5.11
CA ARG A 76 -1.83 7.04 -4.65
C ARG A 76 -2.74 5.80 -4.87
N ASP A 77 -2.20 4.59 -4.76
CA ASP A 77 -3.02 3.34 -4.72
C ASP A 77 -3.61 3.11 -3.31
N THR A 78 -4.36 4.10 -2.80
CA THR A 78 -4.82 4.16 -1.40
C THR A 78 -5.74 3.02 -0.97
N ASP A 79 -6.47 2.39 -1.90
CA ASP A 79 -7.33 1.23 -1.65
C ASP A 79 -6.64 -0.12 -1.99
N GLY A 80 -5.39 -0.06 -2.46
CA GLY A 80 -4.58 -1.20 -2.85
C GLY A 80 -5.17 -1.99 -4.01
N LYS A 81 -6.10 -1.41 -4.80
CA LYS A 81 -6.78 -2.14 -5.87
C LYS A 81 -5.83 -2.55 -6.98
N ASN A 82 -4.88 -1.69 -7.33
CA ASN A 82 -3.94 -1.97 -8.42
C ASN A 82 -2.93 -3.03 -7.99
N LEU A 83 -2.40 -2.95 -6.77
CA LEU A 83 -1.54 -3.99 -6.21
C LEU A 83 -2.26 -5.35 -6.14
N LYS A 84 -3.50 -5.40 -5.66
CA LYS A 84 -4.32 -6.63 -5.65
C LYS A 84 -4.51 -7.18 -7.06
N SER A 85 -4.79 -6.31 -8.05
CA SER A 85 -4.93 -6.72 -9.45
C SER A 85 -3.65 -7.34 -10.00
N LEU A 86 -2.48 -6.79 -9.66
CA LEU A 86 -1.18 -7.37 -10.02
C LEU A 86 -1.01 -8.77 -9.39
N GLU A 87 -1.25 -8.90 -8.09
CA GLU A 87 -1.13 -10.18 -7.36
C GLU A 87 -2.05 -11.27 -7.93
N GLU A 88 -3.31 -10.93 -8.23
CA GLU A 88 -4.27 -11.87 -8.82
C GLU A 88 -3.84 -12.34 -10.22
N LYS A 89 -3.33 -11.42 -11.05
CA LYS A 89 -2.82 -11.77 -12.39
C LYS A 89 -1.57 -12.63 -12.31
N ILE A 90 -0.65 -12.33 -11.39
CA ILE A 90 0.54 -13.15 -11.11
C ILE A 90 0.14 -14.56 -10.66
N SER A 91 -0.85 -14.67 -9.77
CA SER A 91 -1.36 -15.96 -9.29
C SER A 91 -1.91 -16.82 -10.44
N LYS A 92 -2.74 -16.24 -11.31
CA LYS A 92 -3.26 -16.92 -12.50
C LYS A 92 -2.15 -17.38 -13.46
N LEU A 93 -1.15 -16.54 -13.69
CA LEU A 93 0.01 -16.91 -14.50
C LEU A 93 0.79 -18.07 -13.87
N PHE A 94 0.97 -18.03 -12.55
CA PHE A 94 1.69 -19.07 -11.83
C PHE A 94 0.98 -20.43 -11.90
N ASP A 95 -0.35 -20.48 -11.80
CA ASP A 95 -1.10 -21.72 -12.01
C ASP A 95 -0.85 -22.31 -13.41
N GLY A 96 -0.74 -21.44 -14.43
CA GLY A 96 -0.34 -21.83 -15.79
C GLY A 96 1.06 -22.44 -15.87
N TYR A 97 2.06 -21.79 -15.24
CA TYR A 97 3.43 -22.32 -15.17
C TYR A 97 3.52 -23.63 -14.39
N GLN A 98 2.77 -23.77 -13.30
CA GLN A 98 2.67 -25.03 -12.59
C GLN A 98 2.12 -26.12 -13.50
N CYS A 99 1.03 -25.86 -14.23
CA CYS A 99 0.47 -26.83 -15.17
C CYS A 99 1.49 -27.28 -16.23
N GLN A 100 2.25 -26.34 -16.79
CA GLN A 100 3.32 -26.64 -17.75
C GLN A 100 4.44 -27.47 -17.11
N ASN A 101 4.86 -27.16 -15.88
CA ASN A 101 5.86 -27.93 -15.14
C ASN A 101 5.38 -29.36 -14.87
N LYS A 102 4.11 -29.54 -14.46
CA LYS A 102 3.48 -30.85 -14.29
C LYS A 102 3.50 -31.65 -15.60
N GLN A 103 3.12 -31.01 -16.70
CA GLN A 103 3.08 -31.66 -18.00
C GLN A 103 4.49 -32.07 -18.47
N ALA A 104 5.50 -31.23 -18.28
CA ALA A 104 6.89 -31.55 -18.60
C ALA A 104 7.39 -32.74 -17.76
N SER A 105 7.07 -32.76 -16.46
CA SER A 105 7.42 -33.89 -15.59
C SER A 105 6.72 -35.17 -16.01
N LYS A 106 5.41 -35.10 -16.32
CA LYS A 106 4.64 -36.26 -16.79
C LYS A 106 5.27 -36.85 -18.06
N ARG A 107 5.54 -36.02 -19.07
CA ARG A 107 6.16 -36.47 -20.33
C ARG A 107 7.50 -37.15 -20.10
N ARG A 108 8.39 -36.53 -19.31
CA ARG A 108 9.71 -37.10 -19.02
C ARG A 108 9.62 -38.45 -18.31
N SER A 109 8.72 -38.56 -17.32
CA SER A 109 8.44 -39.81 -16.62
C SER A 109 7.87 -40.89 -17.56
N GLU A 110 6.94 -40.53 -18.45
CA GLU A 110 6.35 -41.42 -19.45
C GLU A 110 7.38 -41.92 -20.47
N ASP A 111 8.24 -41.03 -20.98
CA ASP A 111 9.32 -41.35 -21.91
C ASP A 111 10.33 -42.30 -21.26
N LEU A 112 10.69 -42.03 -20.00
CA LEU A 112 11.60 -42.89 -19.23
C LEU A 112 11.01 -44.29 -19.02
N LEU A 113 9.75 -44.39 -18.58
CA LEU A 113 9.09 -45.70 -18.41
C LEU A 113 8.93 -46.43 -19.74
N SER A 114 8.62 -45.71 -20.81
CA SER A 114 8.55 -46.28 -22.17
C SER A 114 9.88 -46.87 -22.58
N SER A 115 10.99 -46.13 -22.37
CA SER A 115 12.34 -46.62 -22.66
C SER A 115 12.74 -47.82 -21.78
N LEU A 116 12.46 -47.78 -20.48
CA LEU A 116 12.81 -48.86 -19.56
C LEU A 116 11.99 -50.13 -19.80
N SER A 117 10.73 -49.98 -20.20
CA SER A 117 9.81 -51.10 -20.42
C SER A 117 9.83 -51.64 -21.86
N ALA A 118 10.44 -50.95 -22.81
CA ALA A 118 10.51 -51.38 -24.22
C ALA A 118 11.02 -52.83 -24.39
N PRO A 119 12.11 -53.28 -23.74
CA PRO A 119 12.57 -54.66 -23.87
C PRO A 119 11.55 -55.69 -23.34
N MET A 120 10.87 -55.37 -22.24
CA MET A 120 9.84 -56.21 -21.64
C MET A 120 8.59 -56.29 -22.55
N MET A 121 8.20 -55.16 -23.16
CA MET A 121 7.10 -55.11 -24.11
C MET A 121 7.37 -55.94 -25.37
N GLU A 122 8.62 -55.98 -25.82
CA GLU A 122 9.01 -56.81 -26.96
C GLU A 122 8.95 -58.31 -26.61
N LYS A 123 9.49 -58.70 -25.44
CA LYS A 123 9.32 -60.06 -24.90
C LYS A 123 7.84 -60.46 -24.82
N LEU A 124 6.98 -59.54 -24.38
CA LEU A 124 5.54 -59.76 -24.28
C LEU A 124 4.91 -60.04 -25.66
N LYS A 125 5.22 -59.21 -26.68
CA LYS A 125 4.72 -59.39 -28.05
C LYS A 125 5.16 -60.71 -28.69
N GLN A 126 6.38 -61.14 -28.40
CA GLN A 126 6.93 -62.41 -28.88
C GLN A 126 6.38 -63.64 -28.14
N GLY A 127 5.50 -63.44 -27.15
CA GLY A 127 4.95 -64.54 -26.35
C GLY A 127 5.95 -65.17 -25.38
N PHE A 128 7.06 -64.49 -25.05
CA PHE A 128 8.12 -65.03 -24.18
C PHE A 128 7.60 -65.47 -22.80
N TYR A 129 6.60 -64.77 -22.27
CA TYR A 129 5.97 -65.09 -20.98
C TYR A 129 4.84 -66.12 -21.09
N ALA A 130 4.44 -66.55 -22.28
CA ALA A 130 3.42 -67.58 -22.50
C ALA A 130 4.03 -68.99 -22.39
N ARG A 131 4.77 -69.24 -21.31
CA ARG A 131 5.43 -70.51 -21.01
C ARG A 131 5.26 -70.85 -19.53
N PRO A 132 5.37 -72.13 -19.12
CA PRO A 132 5.34 -72.50 -17.70
C PRO A 132 6.38 -71.68 -16.90
N GLY A 133 5.93 -71.00 -15.84
CA GLY A 133 6.75 -70.10 -15.03
C GLY A 133 6.96 -68.70 -15.60
N GLY A 134 6.28 -68.38 -16.70
CA GLY A 134 6.36 -67.09 -17.37
C GLY A 134 5.88 -65.93 -16.49
N TYR A 135 4.92 -66.16 -15.59
CA TYR A 135 4.44 -65.13 -14.66
C TYR A 135 5.56 -64.62 -13.75
N ASP A 136 6.36 -65.51 -13.17
CA ASP A 136 7.43 -65.11 -12.24
C ASP A 136 8.55 -64.35 -12.95
N LEU A 137 8.78 -64.65 -14.23
CA LEU A 137 9.70 -63.89 -15.07
C LEU A 137 9.15 -62.49 -15.40
N PHE A 138 7.86 -62.40 -15.70
CA PHE A 138 7.19 -61.11 -15.93
C PHE A 138 7.26 -60.21 -14.70
N CYS A 139 6.95 -60.75 -13.51
CA CYS A 139 7.04 -59.99 -12.26
C CYS A 139 8.47 -59.52 -11.96
N LYS A 140 9.49 -60.34 -12.23
CA LYS A 140 10.90 -59.95 -12.07
C LYS A 140 11.28 -58.78 -12.98
N ASP A 141 10.96 -58.90 -14.28
CA ASP A 141 11.23 -57.82 -15.24
C ASP A 141 10.50 -56.52 -14.84
N LEU A 142 9.25 -56.63 -14.37
CA LEU A 142 8.46 -55.49 -13.90
C LEU A 142 9.06 -54.82 -12.65
N GLU A 143 9.52 -55.62 -11.68
CA GLU A 143 10.16 -55.11 -10.46
C GLU A 143 11.51 -54.45 -10.77
N ASP A 144 12.27 -54.99 -11.73
CA ASP A 144 13.52 -54.37 -12.18
C ASP A 144 13.29 -53.04 -12.89
N ILE A 145 12.25 -52.93 -13.72
CA ILE A 145 11.81 -51.67 -14.33
C ILE A 145 11.42 -50.67 -13.24
N LYS A 146 10.61 -51.09 -12.26
CA LYS A 146 10.18 -50.25 -11.14
C LYS A 146 11.37 -49.69 -10.37
N LYS A 147 12.35 -50.55 -10.01
CA LYS A 147 13.56 -50.13 -9.30
C LYS A 147 14.40 -49.14 -10.10
N LYS A 148 14.63 -49.41 -11.39
CA LYS A 148 15.38 -48.52 -12.29
C LYS A 148 14.68 -47.18 -12.48
N TYR A 149 13.36 -47.19 -12.56
CA TYR A 149 12.56 -45.97 -12.66
C TYR A 149 12.65 -45.16 -11.37
N SER A 150 12.39 -45.77 -10.21
CA SER A 150 12.43 -45.09 -8.92
C SER A 150 13.82 -44.49 -8.62
N SER A 151 14.92 -45.11 -9.06
CA SER A 151 16.25 -44.54 -8.87
C SER A 151 16.53 -43.32 -9.77
N GLN A 152 15.92 -43.26 -10.95
CA GLN A 152 16.13 -42.17 -11.92
C GLN A 152 15.11 -41.02 -11.77
N ALA A 153 13.90 -41.32 -11.31
CA ALA A 153 12.77 -40.39 -11.24
C ALA A 153 12.47 -39.85 -9.82
N ASN A 154 13.27 -40.19 -8.79
CA ASN A 154 13.01 -39.89 -7.37
C ASN A 154 12.85 -38.39 -7.01
N LYS A 155 13.00 -37.48 -7.98
CA LYS A 155 12.89 -36.03 -7.84
C LYS A 155 11.83 -35.42 -8.76
N GLU A 156 11.17 -36.22 -9.58
CA GLU A 156 10.21 -35.71 -10.55
C GLU A 156 8.82 -35.54 -9.94
N PHE A 157 8.20 -34.40 -10.24
CA PHE A 157 6.92 -33.98 -9.67
C PHE A 157 5.77 -34.99 -9.92
N MET A 158 5.75 -35.64 -11.08
CA MET A 158 4.70 -36.60 -11.48
C MET A 158 5.13 -38.07 -11.36
N ALA A 159 6.29 -38.36 -10.77
CA ALA A 159 6.91 -39.68 -10.87
C ALA A 159 6.02 -40.84 -10.37
N GLU A 160 5.45 -40.66 -9.17
CA GLU A 160 4.64 -41.71 -8.51
C GLU A 160 3.28 -41.91 -9.20
N GLU A 161 2.68 -40.85 -9.74
CA GLU A 161 1.41 -40.91 -10.47
C GLU A 161 1.56 -41.61 -11.82
N VAL A 162 2.62 -41.29 -12.57
CA VAL A 162 2.89 -41.98 -13.85
C VAL A 162 3.25 -43.45 -13.61
N LEU A 163 3.98 -43.75 -12.53
CA LEU A 163 4.28 -45.14 -12.16
C LEU A 163 3.01 -45.91 -11.75
N GLU A 164 2.10 -45.28 -11.00
CA GLU A 164 0.81 -45.88 -10.65
C GLU A 164 0.00 -46.22 -11.90
N GLU A 165 -0.12 -45.29 -12.85
CA GLU A 165 -0.84 -45.49 -14.12
C GLU A 165 -0.20 -46.62 -14.94
N PHE A 166 1.13 -46.62 -15.05
CA PHE A 166 1.88 -47.68 -15.73
C PHE A 166 1.63 -49.06 -15.11
N LEU A 167 1.70 -49.18 -13.77
CA LEU A 167 1.48 -50.46 -13.09
C LEU A 167 0.03 -50.94 -13.24
N LYS A 168 -0.96 -50.04 -13.20
CA LYS A 168 -2.37 -50.36 -13.51
C LYS A 168 -2.54 -50.91 -14.93
N GLN A 169 -1.83 -50.35 -15.91
CA GLN A 169 -1.83 -50.91 -17.27
C GLN A 169 -1.15 -52.28 -17.34
N LYS A 170 -0.04 -52.50 -16.63
CA LYS A 170 0.66 -53.80 -16.63
C LYS A 170 -0.06 -54.89 -15.87
N TYR A 171 -0.89 -54.54 -14.89
CA TYR A 171 -1.73 -55.48 -14.16
C TYR A 171 -2.64 -56.31 -15.08
N VAL A 172 -3.16 -55.72 -16.15
CA VAL A 172 -3.98 -56.43 -17.15
C VAL A 172 -3.18 -57.53 -17.84
N ASN A 173 -1.94 -57.23 -18.23
CA ASN A 173 -1.03 -58.20 -18.83
C ASN A 173 -0.61 -59.27 -17.82
N SER A 174 -0.28 -58.87 -16.59
CA SER A 174 0.08 -59.76 -15.49
C SER A 174 -1.00 -60.80 -15.22
N THR A 175 -2.26 -60.34 -15.13
CA THR A 175 -3.43 -61.20 -14.93
C THR A 175 -3.59 -62.22 -16.05
N ALA A 176 -3.46 -61.78 -17.32
CA ALA A 176 -3.56 -62.69 -18.46
C ALA A 176 -2.45 -63.75 -18.46
N ILE A 177 -1.20 -63.36 -18.15
CA ILE A 177 -0.06 -64.29 -18.05
C ILE A 177 -0.25 -65.26 -16.88
N LEU A 178 -0.72 -64.77 -15.73
CA LEU A 178 -0.99 -65.59 -14.54
C LEU A 178 -2.02 -66.69 -14.84
N GLN A 179 -3.08 -66.34 -15.55
CA GLN A 179 -4.12 -67.30 -15.94
C GLN A 179 -3.59 -68.34 -16.93
N ALA A 180 -2.77 -67.93 -17.90
CA ALA A 180 -2.17 -68.82 -18.89
C ALA A 180 -1.04 -69.72 -18.34
N ASP A 181 -0.43 -69.38 -17.20
CA ASP A 181 0.68 -70.13 -16.62
C ASP A 181 0.21 -71.48 -16.05
N MET A 182 0.67 -72.59 -16.64
CA MET A 182 0.33 -73.95 -16.23
C MET A 182 1.21 -74.49 -15.09
N GLN A 183 2.27 -73.78 -14.68
CA GLN A 183 3.14 -74.23 -13.59
C GLN A 183 2.50 -73.99 -12.21
N LEU A 184 1.51 -73.11 -12.13
CA LEU A 184 0.92 -72.65 -10.88
C LEU A 184 -0.44 -73.32 -10.63
N THR A 185 -0.63 -73.79 -9.40
CA THR A 185 -1.95 -74.23 -8.93
C THR A 185 -2.89 -73.05 -8.79
N GLU A 186 -4.20 -73.30 -8.83
CA GLU A 186 -5.22 -72.24 -8.69
C GLU A 186 -5.11 -71.50 -7.34
N LYS A 187 -4.72 -72.20 -6.27
CA LYS A 187 -4.43 -71.59 -4.97
C LYS A 187 -3.23 -70.63 -5.04
N GLU A 188 -2.16 -71.01 -5.72
CA GLU A 188 -0.98 -70.15 -5.90
C GLU A 188 -1.29 -68.94 -6.78
N LYS A 189 -2.12 -69.11 -7.83
CA LYS A 189 -2.61 -68.00 -8.67
C LYS A 189 -3.37 -66.98 -7.82
N ASN A 190 -4.32 -67.43 -7.01
CA ASN A 190 -5.08 -66.54 -6.11
C ASN A 190 -4.17 -65.78 -5.14
N ILE A 191 -3.17 -66.45 -4.54
CA ILE A 191 -2.21 -65.80 -3.64
C ILE A 191 -1.37 -64.75 -4.38
N LYS A 192 -0.93 -65.03 -5.61
CA LYS A 192 -0.14 -64.11 -6.43
C LYS A 192 -0.96 -62.89 -6.85
N GLU A 193 -2.20 -63.09 -7.25
CA GLU A 193 -3.12 -62.02 -7.62
C GLU A 193 -3.39 -61.06 -6.44
N GLU A 194 -3.66 -61.60 -5.24
CA GLU A 194 -3.87 -60.78 -4.04
C GLU A 194 -2.61 -60.01 -3.63
N LYS A 195 -1.42 -60.61 -3.78
CA LYS A 195 -0.15 -59.90 -3.56
C LYS A 195 0.05 -58.75 -4.53
N GLU A 196 -0.30 -58.92 -5.80
CA GLU A 196 -0.19 -57.87 -6.81
C GLU A 196 -1.21 -56.74 -6.56
N LYS A 197 -2.47 -57.06 -6.22
CA LYS A 197 -3.47 -56.07 -5.79
C LYS A 197 -2.97 -55.27 -4.58
N ALA A 198 -2.41 -55.93 -3.58
CA ALA A 198 -1.83 -55.25 -2.42
C ALA A 198 -0.65 -54.33 -2.80
N ALA A 199 0.17 -54.72 -3.78
CA ALA A 199 1.27 -53.89 -4.27
C ALA A 199 0.77 -52.65 -5.04
N LEU A 200 -0.30 -52.79 -5.84
CA LEU A 200 -0.95 -51.67 -6.53
C LEU A 200 -1.57 -50.68 -5.54
N LEU A 201 -2.27 -51.17 -4.51
CA LEU A 201 -2.83 -50.33 -3.46
C LEU A 201 -1.74 -49.56 -2.71
N LYS A 202 -0.62 -50.20 -2.38
CA LYS A 202 0.55 -49.51 -1.78
C LYS A 202 1.09 -48.41 -2.68
N GLN A 203 1.13 -48.64 -4.00
CA GLN A 203 1.58 -47.62 -4.96
C GLN A 203 0.59 -46.45 -5.04
N GLU A 204 -0.72 -46.73 -5.07
CA GLU A 204 -1.75 -45.69 -5.07
C GLU A 204 -1.72 -44.84 -3.79
N ILE A 205 -1.44 -45.45 -2.64
CA ILE A 205 -1.22 -44.72 -1.38
C ILE A 205 -0.03 -43.77 -1.52
N LYS A 206 1.12 -44.22 -2.04
CA LYS A 206 2.29 -43.35 -2.25
C LYS A 206 2.01 -42.17 -3.18
N SER A 207 1.33 -42.42 -4.29
CA SER A 207 0.89 -41.38 -5.23
C SER A 207 -0.03 -40.36 -4.55
N LYS A 208 -0.97 -40.80 -3.71
CA LYS A 208 -1.84 -39.91 -2.92
C LYS A 208 -1.08 -39.14 -1.84
N GLU A 209 -0.15 -39.76 -1.13
CA GLU A 209 0.70 -39.10 -0.13
C GLU A 209 1.53 -37.98 -0.77
N GLU A 210 2.08 -38.21 -1.96
CA GLU A 210 2.85 -37.18 -2.67
C GLU A 210 1.95 -36.02 -3.12
N LYS A 211 0.76 -36.32 -3.66
CA LYS A 211 -0.25 -35.28 -3.97
C LYS A 211 -0.65 -34.47 -2.73
N GLN A 212 -0.80 -35.11 -1.58
CA GLN A 212 -1.10 -34.44 -0.33
C GLN A 212 0.05 -33.53 0.13
N ARG A 213 1.30 -34.02 0.10
CA ARG A 213 2.48 -33.20 0.41
C ARG A 213 2.59 -31.97 -0.49
N GLN A 214 2.25 -32.12 -1.76
CA GLN A 214 2.24 -31.00 -2.71
C GLN A 214 1.17 -29.95 -2.35
N LEU A 215 -0.02 -30.38 -1.96
CA LEU A 215 -1.09 -29.49 -1.51
C LEU A 215 -0.69 -28.75 -0.22
N GLU A 216 -0.09 -29.46 0.74
CA GLU A 216 0.40 -28.87 1.99
C GLU A 216 1.50 -27.82 1.73
N GLN A 217 2.44 -28.10 0.83
CA GLN A 217 3.47 -27.12 0.42
C GLN A 217 2.85 -25.87 -0.23
N LYS A 218 1.82 -26.04 -1.07
CA LYS A 218 1.10 -24.90 -1.67
C LYS A 218 0.42 -24.05 -0.59
N PHE A 219 -0.25 -24.69 0.35
CA PHE A 219 -0.94 -24.00 1.45
C PHE A 219 0.04 -23.25 2.35
N GLU A 220 1.19 -23.86 2.70
CA GLU A 220 2.19 -23.21 3.53
C GLU A 220 2.84 -22.01 2.82
N ALA A 221 3.13 -22.12 1.52
CA ALA A 221 3.66 -21.00 0.75
C ALA A 221 2.65 -19.83 0.65
N GLU A 222 1.36 -20.14 0.50
CA GLU A 222 0.29 -19.13 0.52
C GLU A 222 0.16 -18.47 1.91
N ARG A 223 0.26 -19.26 2.98
CA ARG A 223 0.25 -18.78 4.37
C ARG A 223 1.41 -17.81 4.61
N GLN A 224 2.64 -18.18 4.24
CA GLN A 224 3.82 -17.34 4.37
C GLN A 224 3.66 -16.03 3.58
N SER A 225 3.16 -16.10 2.35
CA SER A 225 2.93 -14.89 1.54
C SER A 225 1.87 -13.97 2.18
N ASN A 226 0.80 -14.52 2.74
CA ASN A 226 -0.22 -13.73 3.42
C ASN A 226 0.29 -13.12 4.73
N GLU A 227 1.09 -13.85 5.51
CA GLU A 227 1.75 -13.32 6.70
C GLU A 227 2.68 -12.14 6.37
N GLU A 228 3.47 -12.26 5.30
CA GLU A 228 4.33 -11.17 4.85
C GLU A 228 3.52 -9.95 4.43
N ARG A 229 2.41 -10.15 3.71
CA ARG A 229 1.47 -9.07 3.35
C ARG A 229 0.92 -8.37 4.59
N MET A 230 0.52 -9.12 5.61
CA MET A 230 0.02 -8.56 6.87
C MET A 230 1.10 -7.76 7.62
N ARG A 231 2.37 -8.21 7.58
CA ARG A 231 3.49 -7.46 8.17
C ARG A 231 3.72 -6.13 7.44
N GLN A 232 3.67 -6.13 6.10
CA GLN A 232 3.81 -4.91 5.31
C GLN A 232 2.66 -3.92 5.57
N MET A 233 1.42 -4.40 5.67
CA MET A 233 0.25 -3.58 6.03
C MET A 233 0.42 -2.89 7.39
N LYS A 234 0.82 -3.63 8.43
CA LYS A 234 1.06 -3.07 9.77
C LYS A 234 2.14 -1.99 9.77
N LYS A 235 3.23 -2.20 9.02
CA LYS A 235 4.30 -1.21 8.90
C LYS A 235 3.80 0.09 8.25
N MET A 236 2.99 -0.03 7.19
CA MET A 236 2.39 1.13 6.52
C MET A 236 1.40 1.87 7.42
N GLU A 237 0.58 1.17 8.20
CA GLU A 237 -0.34 1.79 9.17
C GLU A 237 0.43 2.57 10.25
N GLU A 238 1.54 2.04 10.73
CA GLU A 238 2.40 2.71 11.70
C GLU A 238 3.07 3.96 11.12
N GLU A 239 3.60 3.88 9.91
CA GLU A 239 4.17 5.03 9.18
C GLU A 239 3.12 6.13 8.96
N MET A 240 1.91 5.76 8.53
CA MET A 240 0.79 6.69 8.36
C MET A 240 0.38 7.36 9.68
N ARG A 241 0.37 6.60 10.79
CA ARG A 241 0.08 7.14 12.12
C ARG A 241 1.14 8.15 12.56
N LEU A 242 2.41 7.87 12.29
CA LEU A 242 3.51 8.78 12.61
C LEU A 242 3.39 10.09 11.81
N GLN A 243 3.15 9.99 10.50
CA GLN A 243 2.95 11.17 9.64
C GLN A 243 1.78 12.03 10.10
N ARG A 244 0.65 11.42 10.50
CA ARG A 244 -0.49 12.17 11.06
C ARG A 244 -0.12 12.93 12.33
N LYS A 245 0.60 12.28 13.24
CA LYS A 245 1.05 12.89 14.49
C LYS A 245 2.02 14.05 14.23
N GLU A 246 2.93 13.91 13.28
CA GLU A 246 3.84 14.98 12.86
C GLU A 246 3.09 16.16 12.24
N ALA A 247 2.09 15.89 11.39
CA ALA A 247 1.24 16.91 10.78
C ALA A 247 0.41 17.67 11.83
N GLU A 248 -0.20 16.97 12.78
CA GLU A 248 -0.92 17.57 13.92
C GLU A 248 0.00 18.48 14.74
N GLN A 249 1.20 18.02 15.08
CA GLN A 249 2.17 18.83 15.81
C GLN A 249 2.62 20.06 15.03
N ALA A 250 2.81 19.94 13.71
CA ALA A 250 3.15 21.08 12.87
C ALA A 250 2.01 22.10 12.81
N MET A 251 0.76 21.65 12.70
CA MET A 251 -0.43 22.50 12.76
C MET A 251 -0.56 23.23 14.10
N ASP A 252 -0.38 22.52 15.22
CA ASP A 252 -0.42 23.11 16.56
C ASP A 252 0.63 24.20 16.76
N ARG A 253 1.84 24.02 16.21
CA ARG A 253 2.89 25.06 16.23
C ARG A 253 2.46 26.28 15.44
N LYS A 254 1.88 26.10 14.25
CA LYS A 254 1.38 27.20 13.41
C LYS A 254 0.24 27.97 14.06
N LEU A 255 -0.70 27.28 14.70
CA LEU A 255 -1.79 27.91 15.45
C LEU A 255 -1.26 28.73 16.64
N ARG A 256 -0.26 28.22 17.37
CA ARG A 256 0.40 28.97 18.46
C ARG A 256 1.14 30.20 17.96
N GLU A 257 1.88 30.09 16.86
CA GLU A 257 2.54 31.23 16.21
C GLU A 257 1.52 32.31 15.81
N GLN A 258 0.39 31.90 15.21
CA GLN A 258 -0.69 32.83 14.82
C GLN A 258 -1.33 33.51 16.05
N ALA A 259 -1.60 32.76 17.13
CA ALA A 259 -2.15 33.31 18.36
C ALA A 259 -1.22 34.36 19.00
N ALA A 260 0.08 34.05 19.07
CA ALA A 260 1.08 34.98 19.61
C ALA A 260 1.21 36.26 18.77
N LEU A 261 1.16 36.15 17.44
CA LEU A 261 1.16 37.32 16.55
C LEU A 261 -0.08 38.19 16.73
N LEU A 262 -1.26 37.58 16.87
CA LEU A 262 -2.48 38.30 17.15
C LEU A 262 -2.40 39.02 18.50
N GLU A 263 -2.00 38.32 19.56
CA GLU A 263 -1.84 38.91 20.90
C GLU A 263 -0.87 40.09 20.89
N HIS A 264 0.30 39.94 20.24
CA HIS A 264 1.27 41.02 20.08
C HIS A 264 0.67 42.23 19.35
N SER A 265 -0.01 42.01 18.22
CA SER A 265 -0.62 43.08 17.43
C SER A 265 -1.74 43.82 18.18
N PHE A 266 -2.55 43.09 18.97
CA PHE A 266 -3.58 43.69 19.82
C PHE A 266 -2.97 44.51 20.95
N LYS A 267 -1.89 44.01 21.56
CA LYS A 267 -1.17 44.71 22.62
C LYS A 267 -0.56 46.01 22.10
N GLU A 268 0.17 45.97 20.99
CA GLU A 268 0.73 47.17 20.34
C GLU A 268 -0.35 48.20 20.00
N LYS A 269 -1.50 47.76 19.48
CA LYS A 269 -2.60 48.65 19.14
C LYS A 269 -3.24 49.27 20.40
N THR A 270 -3.37 48.49 21.47
CA THR A 270 -3.91 48.96 22.75
C THR A 270 -2.96 49.97 23.40
N ASP A 271 -1.66 49.70 23.40
CA ASP A 271 -0.63 50.59 23.94
C ASP A 271 -0.60 51.92 23.16
N ARG A 272 -0.69 51.86 21.82
CA ARG A 272 -0.83 53.06 20.98
C ARG A 272 -2.08 53.89 21.31
N MET A 273 -3.24 53.24 21.42
CA MET A 273 -4.47 53.95 21.79
C MET A 273 -4.38 54.54 23.19
N GLY A 274 -3.73 53.86 24.13
CA GLY A 274 -3.46 54.37 25.48
C GLY A 274 -2.61 55.64 25.45
N GLN A 275 -1.53 55.66 24.66
CA GLN A 275 -0.70 56.84 24.45
C GLN A 275 -1.50 58.00 23.84
N GLU A 276 -2.28 57.75 22.80
CA GLU A 276 -3.13 58.75 22.15
C GLU A 276 -4.15 59.34 23.14
N MET A 277 -4.76 58.52 24.01
CA MET A 277 -5.67 58.98 25.06
C MET A 277 -4.97 59.85 26.12
N ASP A 278 -3.76 59.48 26.55
CA ASP A 278 -3.04 60.26 27.54
C ASP A 278 -2.53 61.60 26.98
N ASP A 279 -2.10 61.63 25.73
CA ASP A 279 -1.77 62.86 25.02
C ASP A 279 -3.00 63.76 24.88
N PHE A 280 -4.17 63.19 24.56
CA PHE A 280 -5.42 63.94 24.51
C PHE A 280 -5.80 64.54 25.87
N LYS A 281 -5.66 63.78 26.96
CA LYS A 281 -5.89 64.29 28.33
C LYS A 281 -4.93 65.42 28.68
N ARG A 282 -3.65 65.30 28.33
CA ARG A 282 -2.63 66.35 28.55
C ARG A 282 -2.98 67.63 27.79
N GLN A 283 -3.38 67.51 26.52
CA GLN A 283 -3.81 68.65 25.72
C GLN A 283 -5.07 69.30 26.30
N SER A 284 -6.05 68.52 26.75
CA SER A 284 -7.26 69.02 27.41
C SER A 284 -6.92 69.79 28.70
N ALA A 285 -6.09 69.21 29.58
CA ALA A 285 -5.65 69.86 30.82
C ALA A 285 -4.84 71.14 30.55
N ALA A 286 -3.97 71.14 29.53
CA ALA A 286 -3.23 72.33 29.13
C ALA A 286 -4.15 73.44 28.59
N ALA A 287 -5.17 73.07 27.80
CA ALA A 287 -6.17 74.01 27.29
C ALA A 287 -7.04 74.58 28.42
N GLU A 288 -7.44 73.76 29.40
CA GLU A 288 -8.14 74.22 30.61
C GLU A 288 -7.28 75.16 31.46
N PHE A 289 -6.01 74.83 31.67
CA PHE A 289 -5.06 75.69 32.38
C PHE A 289 -4.86 77.03 31.68
N PHE A 290 -4.71 77.01 30.34
CA PHE A 290 -4.59 78.23 29.54
C PHE A 290 -5.85 79.09 29.62
N ARG A 291 -7.04 78.49 29.52
CA ARG A 291 -8.33 79.19 29.69
C ARG A 291 -8.46 79.79 31.10
N ALA A 292 -8.10 79.05 32.14
CA ALA A 292 -8.14 79.51 33.51
C ALA A 292 -7.22 80.73 33.73
N ASN A 293 -5.98 80.68 33.21
CA ASN A 293 -5.05 81.81 33.29
C ASN A 293 -5.54 83.03 32.50
N GLN A 294 -6.10 82.83 31.31
CA GLN A 294 -6.67 83.93 30.52
C GLN A 294 -7.85 84.59 31.25
N MET A 295 -8.70 83.78 31.90
CA MET A 295 -9.82 84.27 32.71
C MET A 295 -9.33 85.03 33.96
N ALA A 296 -8.27 84.53 34.63
CA ALA A 296 -7.64 85.21 35.75
C ALA A 296 -7.04 86.57 35.34
N ALA A 297 -6.34 86.63 34.21
CA ALA A 297 -5.78 87.89 33.68
C ALA A 297 -6.88 88.91 33.32
N MET A 298 -8.00 88.46 32.75
CA MET A 298 -9.16 89.33 32.51
C MET A 298 -9.78 89.86 33.81
N MET A 299 -9.90 89.02 34.83
CA MET A 299 -10.41 89.42 36.16
C MET A 299 -9.47 90.43 36.83
N GLU A 300 -8.16 90.25 36.73
CA GLU A 300 -7.18 91.19 37.28
C GLU A 300 -7.20 92.54 36.53
N ASN A 301 -7.24 92.52 35.19
CA ASN A 301 -7.38 93.75 34.41
C ASN A 301 -8.68 94.50 34.73
N ARG A 302 -9.77 93.76 34.94
CA ARG A 302 -11.05 94.34 35.38
C ARG A 302 -10.91 94.99 36.77
N ARG A 303 -10.24 94.32 37.70
CA ARG A 303 -9.99 94.84 39.04
C ARG A 303 -9.14 96.12 39.00
N ILE A 304 -8.06 96.14 38.21
CA ILE A 304 -7.22 97.33 38.00
C ILE A 304 -8.03 98.49 37.40
N MET A 305 -8.92 98.21 36.44
CA MET A 305 -9.84 99.20 35.89
C MET A 305 -10.78 99.75 36.97
N GLU A 306 -11.42 98.88 37.76
CA GLU A 306 -12.30 99.29 38.87
C GLU A 306 -11.55 100.14 39.90
N GLU A 307 -10.30 99.78 40.26
CA GLU A 307 -9.42 100.55 41.13
C GLU A 307 -9.03 101.91 40.52
N MET A 308 -8.68 101.98 39.22
CA MET A 308 -8.45 103.25 38.52
C MET A 308 -9.69 104.14 38.50
N TYR A 309 -10.87 103.58 38.23
CA TYR A 309 -12.12 104.32 38.24
C TYR A 309 -12.41 104.86 39.65
N ALA A 310 -12.16 104.08 40.71
CA ALA A 310 -12.28 104.52 42.08
C ALA A 310 -11.29 105.65 42.44
N MET A 311 -10.01 105.56 42.03
CA MET A 311 -9.02 106.62 42.21
C MET A 311 -9.42 107.91 41.48
N ARG A 312 -9.93 107.81 40.24
CA ARG A 312 -10.40 108.97 39.46
C ARG A 312 -11.61 109.65 40.08
N MET A 313 -12.49 108.86 40.71
CA MET A 313 -13.60 109.39 41.51
C MET A 313 -13.12 110.07 42.81
N GLN A 314 -12.04 109.58 43.43
CA GLN A 314 -11.41 110.26 44.57
C GLN A 314 -10.69 111.57 44.18
N GLU A 315 -10.01 111.63 43.03
CA GLU A 315 -9.42 112.88 42.52
C GLU A 315 -10.47 113.95 42.24
N MET A 316 -11.66 113.57 41.73
CA MET A 316 -12.77 114.51 41.56
C MET A 316 -13.36 115.04 42.89
N THR A 317 -13.07 114.40 44.02
CA THR A 317 -13.52 114.86 45.35
C THR A 317 -12.51 115.78 46.06
N LEU A 318 -11.32 116.03 45.49
CA LEU A 318 -10.24 116.79 46.12
C LEU A 318 -9.62 117.87 45.19
N SER A 319 -10.39 118.90 44.78
CA SER A 319 -9.85 120.28 44.60
C SER A 319 -10.90 121.38 44.29
N PRO A 320 -10.71 122.66 44.73
CA PRO A 320 -11.76 123.69 44.78
C PRO A 320 -11.69 124.86 43.75
N GLU A 321 -12.90 125.33 43.38
CA GLU A 321 -13.43 126.70 43.09
C GLU A 321 -12.93 127.68 41.97
N ASN A 322 -13.96 128.23 41.26
CA ASN A 322 -14.20 129.62 40.75
C ASN A 322 -13.61 130.06 39.38
N LYS A 323 -14.24 130.89 38.50
CA LYS A 323 -15.60 131.52 38.35
C LYS A 323 -15.69 132.33 37.02
N GLY A 324 -16.89 132.36 36.40
CA GLY A 324 -17.52 133.53 35.73
C GLY A 324 -17.12 133.88 34.28
N ARG A 325 -17.92 134.54 33.42
CA ARG A 325 -19.26 135.17 33.51
C ARG A 325 -19.66 135.68 32.10
N GLY A 326 -20.96 135.71 31.74
CA GLY A 326 -21.44 136.32 30.47
C GLY A 326 -22.97 136.45 30.33
N THR A 327 -23.57 137.42 31.03
CA THR A 327 -25.01 137.79 31.17
C THR A 327 -25.78 138.27 29.91
N ARG A 328 -27.10 137.98 29.80
CA ARG A 328 -28.27 138.93 29.70
C ARG A 328 -29.61 138.14 29.54
N LYS A 329 -30.54 138.17 30.51
CA LYS A 329 -31.80 138.98 30.64
C LYS A 329 -32.81 138.78 29.48
N LYS A 330 -34.15 138.62 29.62
CA LYS A 330 -35.14 139.01 30.66
C LYS A 330 -36.56 138.49 30.26
N LYS A 331 -37.44 138.25 31.27
CA LYS A 331 -38.93 138.34 31.31
C LYS A 331 -39.72 137.39 30.38
N LYS A 332 -40.73 136.65 30.85
CA LYS A 332 -41.81 136.99 31.79
C LYS A 332 -42.20 135.77 32.62
#